data_AF-A0A7X0A8W2-F1
#
_entry.id   AF-A0A7X0A8W2-F1
#
_cell.length_a   1.000
_cell.length_b   1.000
_cell.length_c   1.000
_cell.angle_alpha   90.00
_cell.angle_beta   90.00
_cell.angle_gamma   90.00
#
_symmetry.space_group_name_H-M   'P 1'
#
loop_
_entity.id
_entity.type
_entity.pdbx_description
1 polymer ?
#
loop_
_entity_poly.entity_id
_entity_poly.type
_entity_poly.pdbx_seq_one_letter_code
_entity_poly.pdbx_strand_id
1 'polypeptide(L)'
;MHPYLSRLGVPIEVQSFFRPFHHPDPRGNLIFSYGDAVEHFGFAFHKIPNPDEFWMAGNLNRHMISDVFIAGSAMECIAFLSLHPTWLTKEDHILFLSMGTLPKNSQLEWICRNLGNKTYHLLFGRDLLGRGCDLKVAAALRGWPIEIAVMDEVVQVVFRHAIYTFQTNRFSLHAFEKAAGYRFAMRTHKSNKADTYLSQVLATAF
;
A
#
# COMPACT_ATOMS: atom_id res chain seq x y z
N MET A 1 24.17 4.90 2.98
CA MET A 1 23.18 4.61 4.04
C MET A 1 22.47 5.89 4.39
N HIS A 2 21.15 5.83 4.56
CA HIS A 2 20.37 6.99 5.02
C HIS A 2 20.23 6.95 6.55
N PRO A 3 20.64 7.99 7.30
CA PRO A 3 20.65 7.95 8.77
C PRO A 3 19.32 7.56 9.41
N TYR A 4 18.19 8.08 8.89
CA TYR A 4 16.87 7.74 9.41
C TYR A 4 16.47 6.29 9.15
N LEU A 5 16.78 5.74 7.97
CA LEU A 5 16.46 4.34 7.67
C LEU A 5 17.31 3.41 8.53
N SER A 6 18.59 3.74 8.74
CA SER A 6 19.45 3.00 9.66
C SER A 6 18.94 3.05 11.11
N ARG A 7 18.45 4.21 11.59
CA ARG A 7 17.83 4.33 12.91
C ARG A 7 16.57 3.48 13.06
N LEU A 8 15.78 3.37 11.98
CA LEU A 8 14.61 2.50 11.92
C LEU A 8 14.96 1.01 11.81
N GLY A 9 16.25 0.63 11.77
CA GLY A 9 16.66 -0.77 11.60
C GLY A 9 16.39 -1.32 10.19
N VAL A 10 16.22 -0.46 9.19
CA VAL A 10 16.02 -0.87 7.79
C VAL A 10 17.33 -1.50 7.29
N PRO A 11 17.32 -2.78 6.83
CA PRO A 11 18.51 -3.48 6.35
C PRO A 11 19.20 -2.75 5.20
N ILE A 12 20.53 -2.91 5.08
CA ILE A 12 21.33 -2.21 4.08
C ILE A 12 20.92 -2.55 2.64
N GLU A 13 20.51 -3.79 2.41
CA GLU A 13 20.05 -4.29 1.12
C GLU A 13 18.73 -3.60 0.74
N VAL A 14 17.81 -3.44 1.69
CA VAL A 14 16.54 -2.72 1.49
C VAL A 14 16.79 -1.23 1.24
N GLN A 15 17.70 -0.61 1.99
CA GLN A 15 18.10 0.78 1.71
C GLN A 15 18.71 0.92 0.32
N SER A 16 19.51 -0.07 -0.12
CA SER A 16 20.14 -0.05 -1.44
C SER A 16 19.13 -0.19 -2.56
N PHE A 17 18.16 -1.11 -2.41
CA PHE A 17 17.04 -1.27 -3.33
C PHE A 17 16.23 0.02 -3.49
N PHE A 18 15.87 0.68 -2.38
CA PHE A 18 15.03 1.89 -2.44
C PHE A 18 15.79 3.19 -2.73
N ARG A 19 17.13 3.19 -2.69
CA ARG A 19 17.98 4.38 -2.86
C ARG A 19 17.66 5.22 -4.10
N PRO A 20 17.41 4.64 -5.29
CA PRO A 20 17.12 5.43 -6.49
C PRO A 20 15.76 6.13 -6.47
N PHE A 21 14.86 5.74 -5.56
CA PHE A 21 13.45 6.13 -5.59
C PHE A 21 13.09 7.19 -4.56
N HIS A 22 14.06 7.74 -3.84
CA HIS A 22 13.87 8.85 -2.92
C HIS A 22 15.09 9.78 -2.96
N HIS A 23 14.92 11.00 -2.47
CA HIS A 23 16.03 11.92 -2.29
C HIS A 23 15.93 12.61 -0.93
N PRO A 24 17.06 13.00 -0.33
CA PRO A 24 17.05 13.79 0.89
C PRO A 24 16.73 15.26 0.58
N ASP A 25 15.96 15.90 1.45
CA ASP A 25 15.89 17.37 1.49
C ASP A 25 17.16 17.98 2.13
N PRO A 26 17.34 19.32 2.14
CA PRO A 26 18.51 19.95 2.78
C PRO A 26 18.67 19.68 4.28
N ARG A 27 17.62 19.17 4.96
CA ARG A 27 17.63 18.80 6.37
C ARG A 27 17.83 17.29 6.58
N GLY A 28 18.00 16.51 5.50
CA GLY A 28 18.19 15.07 5.54
C GLY A 28 16.89 14.26 5.73
N ASN A 29 15.72 14.87 5.52
CA ASN A 29 14.45 14.13 5.50
C ASN A 29 14.28 13.42 4.16
N LEU A 30 13.54 12.31 4.16
CA LEU A 30 13.24 11.54 2.96
C LEU A 30 12.09 12.20 2.19
N ILE A 31 12.31 12.42 0.89
CA ILE A 31 11.31 12.91 -0.06
C ILE A 31 11.04 11.84 -1.11
N PHE A 32 9.77 11.52 -1.30
CA PHE A 32 9.28 10.61 -2.35
C PHE A 32 8.36 11.39 -3.28
N SER A 33 8.66 11.37 -4.58
CA SER A 33 7.92 12.13 -5.59
C SER A 33 6.75 11.31 -6.16
N TYR A 34 5.58 11.94 -6.23
CA TYR A 34 4.33 11.42 -6.80
C TYR A 34 3.90 12.33 -7.96
N GLY A 35 4.84 12.76 -8.79
CA GLY A 35 4.58 13.75 -9.84
C GLY A 35 4.56 15.17 -9.24
N ASP A 36 3.37 15.75 -9.11
CA ASP A 36 3.16 17.11 -8.60
C ASP A 36 3.08 17.21 -7.06
N ALA A 37 3.02 16.07 -6.38
CA ALA A 37 2.98 15.99 -4.93
C ALA A 37 4.16 15.20 -4.37
N VAL A 38 4.41 15.36 -3.06
CA VAL A 38 5.50 14.69 -2.36
C VAL A 38 5.06 14.10 -1.04
N GLU A 39 5.57 12.90 -0.73
CA GLU A 39 5.61 12.39 0.62
C GLU A 39 6.90 12.83 1.29
N HIS A 40 6.76 13.30 2.53
CA HIS A 40 7.86 13.83 3.32
C HIS A 40 7.93 13.08 4.65
N PHE A 41 9.01 12.35 4.85
CA PHE A 41 9.25 11.60 6.08
C PHE A 41 10.49 12.12 6.80
N GLY A 42 10.28 12.64 8.01
CA GLY A 42 11.32 13.19 8.86
C GLY A 42 11.28 12.60 10.26
N PHE A 43 12.22 13.03 11.12
CA PHE A 43 12.35 12.49 12.48
C PHE A 43 11.09 12.59 13.35
N ALA A 44 10.28 13.64 13.17
CA ALA A 44 9.13 13.93 14.03
C ALA A 44 7.80 14.00 13.28
N PHE A 45 7.79 13.73 11.98
CA PHE A 45 6.59 13.85 11.17
C PHE A 45 6.62 12.95 9.95
N HIS A 46 5.42 12.59 9.49
CA HIS A 46 5.21 11.90 8.22
C HIS A 46 4.03 12.57 7.52
N LYS A 47 4.31 13.23 6.39
CA LYS A 47 3.30 13.86 5.56
C LYS A 47 3.12 13.00 4.30
N ILE A 48 1.96 12.37 4.20
CA ILE A 48 1.54 11.59 3.04
C ILE A 48 0.68 12.48 2.13
N PRO A 49 0.94 12.56 0.82
CA PRO A 49 0.17 13.39 -0.11
C PRO A 49 -1.17 12.72 -0.48
N ASN A 50 -2.04 13.48 -1.16
CA ASN A 50 -3.24 12.98 -1.83
C ASN A 50 -3.14 13.16 -3.36
N PRO A 51 -2.19 12.48 -4.02
CA PRO A 51 -1.82 12.71 -5.42
C PRO A 51 -2.78 12.05 -6.42
N ASP A 52 -2.78 12.52 -7.66
CA ASP A 52 -3.42 11.82 -8.78
C ASP A 52 -2.50 10.78 -9.44
N GLU A 53 -1.19 10.88 -9.19
CA GLU A 53 -0.16 9.90 -9.57
C GLU A 53 0.27 9.04 -8.37
N PHE A 54 1.10 8.03 -8.57
CA PHE A 54 1.63 7.18 -7.51
C PHE A 54 3.16 7.22 -7.51
N TRP A 55 3.74 7.04 -6.33
CA TRP A 55 5.17 6.76 -6.23
C TRP A 55 5.45 5.32 -6.65
N MET A 56 6.51 5.11 -7.44
CA MET A 56 6.91 3.81 -7.96
C MET A 56 8.33 3.45 -7.52
N ALA A 57 8.55 2.19 -7.15
CA ALA A 57 9.88 1.65 -6.91
C ALA A 57 10.00 0.17 -7.30
N GLY A 58 11.17 -0.26 -7.77
CA GLY A 58 11.43 -1.62 -8.26
C GLY A 58 11.59 -1.69 -9.78
N ASN A 59 11.24 -2.83 -10.38
CA ASN A 59 11.39 -3.01 -11.83
C ASN A 59 10.32 -2.22 -12.60
N LEU A 60 10.75 -1.29 -13.46
CA LEU A 60 9.85 -0.49 -14.30
C LEU A 60 9.52 -1.16 -15.64
N ASN A 61 10.21 -2.24 -16.00
CA ASN A 61 9.87 -3.07 -17.15
C ASN A 61 8.66 -3.96 -16.83
N ARG A 62 7.48 -3.49 -17.22
CA ARG A 62 6.16 -4.11 -16.96
C ARG A 62 6.04 -5.57 -17.41
N HIS A 63 6.83 -5.99 -18.39
CA HIS A 63 6.83 -7.37 -18.88
C HIS A 63 7.51 -8.35 -17.91
N MET A 64 8.48 -7.87 -17.13
CA MET A 64 9.23 -8.69 -16.17
C MET A 64 8.56 -8.77 -14.79
N ILE A 65 7.70 -7.79 -14.47
CA ILE A 65 6.98 -7.71 -13.19
C ILE A 65 5.97 -8.87 -13.10
N SER A 66 5.98 -9.61 -11.99
CA SER A 66 4.96 -10.61 -11.65
C SER A 66 4.13 -10.21 -10.44
N ASP A 67 4.72 -9.47 -9.50
CA ASP A 67 4.12 -9.12 -8.21
C ASP A 67 4.10 -7.58 -8.05
N VAL A 68 2.92 -7.04 -7.76
CA VAL A 68 2.70 -5.60 -7.56
C VAL A 68 2.23 -5.36 -6.14
N PHE A 69 3.02 -4.63 -5.37
CA PHE A 69 2.73 -4.23 -4.00
C PHE A 69 2.12 -2.84 -3.99
N ILE A 70 0.95 -2.68 -3.37
CA ILE A 70 0.21 -1.42 -3.32
C ILE A 70 0.05 -0.99 -1.86
N ALA A 71 0.51 0.21 -1.53
CA ALA A 71 0.47 0.76 -0.19
C ALA A 71 -0.07 2.21 -0.16
N GLY A 72 -0.33 2.72 1.04
CA GLY A 72 -0.73 4.12 1.25
C GLY A 72 0.46 5.10 1.36
N SER A 73 1.68 4.62 1.61
CA SER A 73 2.88 5.47 1.65
C SER A 73 4.12 4.73 1.14
N ALA A 74 5.12 5.44 0.65
CA ALA A 74 6.40 4.88 0.23
C ALA A 74 7.16 4.28 1.43
N MET A 75 7.06 4.93 2.59
CA MET A 75 7.63 4.41 3.83
C MET A 75 6.99 3.09 4.27
N GLU A 76 5.70 2.86 3.97
CA GLU A 76 5.04 1.57 4.22
C GLU A 76 5.65 0.45 3.36
N CYS A 77 6.00 0.73 2.09
CA CYS A 77 6.70 -0.21 1.22
C CYS A 77 8.10 -0.57 1.76
N ILE A 78 8.86 0.44 2.22
CA ILE A 78 10.18 0.24 2.83
C ILE A 78 10.07 -0.61 4.09
N ALA A 79 9.11 -0.30 4.97
CA ALA A 79 8.89 -1.03 6.21
C ALA A 79 8.46 -2.50 5.95
N PHE A 80 7.57 -2.72 4.99
CA PHE A 80 7.17 -4.06 4.57
C PHE A 80 8.38 -4.90 4.12
N LEU A 81 9.20 -4.37 3.21
CA LEU A 81 10.34 -5.10 2.66
C LEU A 81 11.43 -5.35 3.71
N SER A 82 11.59 -4.43 4.67
CA SER A 82 12.48 -4.59 5.82
C SER A 82 12.11 -5.78 6.69
N LEU A 83 10.80 -6.02 6.86
CA LEU A 83 10.28 -7.14 7.65
C LEU A 83 10.14 -8.43 6.83
N HIS A 84 10.22 -8.36 5.50
CA HIS A 84 10.11 -9.50 4.59
C HIS A 84 11.23 -9.48 3.53
N PRO A 85 12.52 -9.51 3.95
CA PRO A 85 13.66 -9.34 3.05
C PRO A 85 13.76 -10.43 1.98
N THR A 86 13.08 -11.57 2.16
CA THR A 86 13.03 -12.64 1.16
C THR A 86 12.49 -12.18 -0.20
N TRP A 87 11.67 -11.13 -0.24
CA TRP A 87 11.20 -10.54 -1.51
C TRP A 87 12.32 -9.89 -2.33
N LEU A 88 13.45 -9.50 -1.73
CA LEU A 88 14.60 -9.00 -2.48
C LEU A 88 15.20 -10.04 -3.42
N THR A 89 15.04 -11.34 -3.15
CA THR A 89 15.46 -12.41 -4.09
C THR A 89 14.72 -12.36 -5.43
N LYS A 90 13.65 -11.56 -5.53
CA LYS A 90 12.83 -11.35 -6.72
C LYS A 90 12.78 -9.88 -7.11
N GLU A 91 13.82 -9.10 -6.81
CA GLU A 91 13.83 -7.65 -7.07
C GLU A 91 13.51 -7.30 -8.53
N ASP A 92 13.92 -8.15 -9.48
CA ASP A 92 13.60 -8.01 -10.92
C ASP A 92 12.13 -8.27 -11.28
N HIS A 93 11.32 -8.79 -10.35
CA HIS A 93 9.93 -9.19 -10.61
C HIS A 93 8.91 -8.41 -9.78
N ILE A 94 9.36 -7.50 -8.93
CA ILE A 94 8.49 -6.74 -8.03
C ILE A 94 8.39 -5.28 -8.43
N LEU A 95 7.20 -4.72 -8.24
CA LEU A 95 6.94 -3.28 -8.32
C LEU A 95 6.17 -2.85 -7.09
N PHE A 96 6.66 -1.81 -6.42
CA PHE A 96 5.96 -1.12 -5.35
C PHE A 96 5.29 0.12 -5.90
N LEU A 97 4.02 0.29 -5.53
CA LEU A 97 3.19 1.45 -5.79
C LEU A 97 2.74 2.02 -4.46
N SER A 98 2.90 3.33 -4.27
CA SER A 98 2.22 4.04 -3.20
C SER A 98 1.18 5.00 -3.77
N MET A 99 -0.04 4.91 -3.26
CA MET A 99 -1.19 5.69 -3.73
C MET A 99 -1.38 7.02 -2.97
N GLY A 100 -0.65 7.23 -1.88
CA GLY A 100 -0.90 8.32 -0.94
C GLY A 100 -2.10 8.05 -0.02
N THR A 101 -2.70 9.10 0.51
CA THR A 101 -3.74 9.01 1.56
C THR A 101 -4.99 8.26 1.11
N LEU A 102 -5.37 8.34 -0.17
CA LEU A 102 -6.58 7.73 -0.71
C LEU A 102 -6.36 7.27 -2.16
N PRO A 103 -6.75 6.04 -2.52
CA PRO A 103 -6.75 5.59 -3.92
C PRO A 103 -7.64 6.48 -4.80
N LYS A 104 -7.10 6.93 -5.94
CA LYS A 104 -7.82 7.69 -6.97
C LYS A 104 -8.17 6.84 -8.17
N ASN A 105 -9.24 7.20 -8.87
CA ASN A 105 -9.66 6.51 -10.09
C ASN A 105 -8.58 6.58 -11.18
N SER A 106 -7.89 7.71 -11.33
CA SER A 106 -6.78 7.88 -12.28
C SER A 106 -5.67 6.83 -12.08
N GLN A 107 -5.26 6.63 -10.82
CA GLN A 107 -4.26 5.64 -10.43
C GLN A 107 -4.74 4.22 -10.75
N LEU A 108 -5.99 3.90 -10.38
CA LEU A 108 -6.58 2.57 -10.57
C LEU A 108 -6.74 2.23 -12.06
N GLU A 109 -7.22 3.18 -12.87
CA GLU A 109 -7.32 3.04 -14.32
C GLU A 109 -5.94 2.86 -14.98
N TRP A 110 -4.92 3.55 -14.48
CA TRP A 110 -3.56 3.33 -14.94
C TRP A 110 -3.09 1.91 -14.62
N ILE A 111 -3.32 1.41 -13.40
CA ILE A 111 -2.92 0.05 -13.01
C ILE A 111 -3.63 -0.99 -13.89
N CYS A 112 -4.94 -0.86 -14.09
CA CYS A 112 -5.70 -1.77 -14.96
C CYS A 112 -5.16 -1.79 -16.40
N ARG A 113 -4.79 -0.64 -16.95
CA ARG A 113 -4.27 -0.53 -18.33
C ARG A 113 -2.85 -1.06 -18.48
N ASN A 114 -2.00 -0.88 -17.48
CA ASN A 114 -0.56 -1.08 -17.62
C ASN A 114 -0.03 -2.32 -16.91
N LEU A 115 -0.74 -2.85 -15.92
CA LEU A 115 -0.34 -3.95 -15.05
C LEU A 115 -1.38 -5.08 -15.02
N GLY A 116 -2.04 -5.34 -16.15
CA GLY A 116 -2.94 -6.49 -16.27
C GLY A 116 -2.26 -7.83 -15.94
N ASN A 117 -3.02 -8.77 -15.38
CA ASN A 117 -2.59 -10.15 -15.11
C ASN A 117 -1.38 -10.32 -14.17
N LYS A 118 -1.22 -9.42 -13.19
CA LYS A 118 -0.20 -9.52 -12.13
C LYS A 118 -0.79 -10.07 -10.84
N THR A 119 0.08 -10.55 -9.95
CA THR A 119 -0.31 -10.86 -8.57
C THR A 119 -0.24 -9.58 -7.75
N TYR A 120 -1.36 -9.18 -7.15
CA TYR A 120 -1.40 -7.97 -6.34
C TYR A 120 -1.32 -8.25 -4.84
N HIS A 121 -0.51 -7.45 -4.17
CA HIS A 121 -0.21 -7.50 -2.75
C HIS A 121 -0.61 -6.16 -2.12
N LEU A 122 -1.67 -6.15 -1.32
CA LEU A 122 -2.20 -4.94 -0.69
C LEU A 122 -1.60 -4.79 0.71
N LEU A 123 -0.94 -3.66 0.95
CA LEU A 123 -0.17 -3.34 2.15
C LEU A 123 -0.84 -2.25 3.00
N PHE A 124 -2.14 -2.03 2.84
CA PHE A 124 -2.85 -1.03 3.63
C PHE A 124 -2.94 -1.43 5.10
N GLY A 125 -3.23 -0.46 5.97
CA GLY A 125 -3.35 -0.68 7.41
C GLY A 125 -4.44 -1.68 7.82
N ARG A 126 -4.38 -2.10 9.08
CA ARG A 126 -5.40 -2.96 9.74
C ARG A 126 -6.62 -2.20 10.22
N ASP A 127 -6.51 -0.88 10.28
CA ASP A 127 -7.60 0.02 10.64
C ASP A 127 -8.76 -0.07 9.62
N LEU A 128 -9.86 0.61 9.94
CA LEU A 128 -11.04 0.59 9.08
C LEU A 128 -10.74 1.16 7.68
N LEU A 129 -9.96 2.25 7.63
CA LEU A 129 -9.60 2.90 6.37
C LEU A 129 -8.74 1.98 5.50
N GLY A 130 -7.71 1.34 6.07
CA GLY A 130 -6.86 0.42 5.32
C GLY A 130 -7.63 -0.78 4.78
N ARG A 131 -8.56 -1.35 5.56
CA ARG A 131 -9.44 -2.45 5.12
C ARG A 131 -10.45 -1.99 4.05
N GLY A 132 -10.91 -0.74 4.12
CA GLY A 132 -11.73 -0.11 3.08
C GLY A 132 -10.95 0.10 1.78
N CYS A 133 -9.70 0.56 1.87
CA CYS A 133 -8.78 0.68 0.73
C CYS A 133 -8.52 -0.67 0.07
N ASP A 134 -8.30 -1.74 0.86
CA ASP A 134 -8.14 -3.08 0.30
C ASP A 134 -9.30 -3.45 -0.62
N LEU A 135 -10.54 -3.25 -0.14
CA LEU A 135 -11.74 -3.59 -0.90
C LEU A 135 -11.93 -2.69 -2.12
N LYS A 136 -11.75 -1.36 -1.97
CA LYS A 136 -11.87 -0.42 -3.10
C LYS A 136 -10.86 -0.72 -4.20
N VAL A 137 -9.60 -0.91 -3.84
CA VAL A 137 -8.54 -1.23 -4.82
C VAL A 137 -8.83 -2.57 -5.47
N ALA A 138 -9.14 -3.62 -4.70
CA ALA A 138 -9.46 -4.93 -5.24
C ALA A 138 -10.62 -4.86 -6.25
N ALA A 139 -11.70 -4.14 -5.93
CA ALA A 139 -12.85 -3.99 -6.80
C ALA A 139 -12.58 -3.20 -8.08
N ALA A 140 -11.84 -2.10 -7.97
CA ALA A 140 -11.43 -1.33 -9.13
C ALA A 140 -10.56 -2.15 -10.09
N LEU A 141 -9.61 -2.94 -9.57
CA LEU A 141 -8.76 -3.83 -10.38
C LEU A 141 -9.54 -4.95 -11.07
N ARG A 142 -10.74 -5.28 -10.58
CA ARG A 142 -11.67 -6.22 -11.23
C ARG A 142 -12.68 -5.55 -12.15
N GLY A 143 -12.69 -4.22 -12.23
CA GLY A 143 -13.73 -3.47 -12.92
C GLY A 143 -15.11 -3.69 -12.31
N TRP A 144 -15.19 -3.93 -11.00
CA TRP A 144 -16.45 -4.14 -10.31
C TRP A 144 -16.83 -2.89 -9.50
N PRO A 145 -17.97 -2.25 -9.82
CA PRO A 145 -18.47 -1.13 -9.04
C PRO A 145 -18.76 -1.55 -7.60
N ILE A 146 -18.36 -0.72 -6.65
CA ILE A 146 -18.60 -0.94 -5.23
C ILE A 146 -18.77 0.41 -4.53
N GLU A 147 -19.69 0.47 -3.58
CA GLU A 147 -19.82 1.59 -2.66
C GLU A 147 -19.63 1.09 -1.24
N ILE A 148 -18.92 1.87 -0.43
CA ILE A 148 -18.68 1.57 0.98
C ILE A 148 -19.16 2.78 1.78
N ALA A 149 -20.12 2.54 2.67
CA ALA A 149 -20.61 3.52 3.63
C ALA A 149 -20.28 3.03 5.04
N VAL A 150 -19.89 3.97 5.91
CA VAL A 150 -19.66 3.71 7.33
C VAL A 150 -20.70 4.51 8.11
N MET A 151 -21.48 3.82 8.92
CA MET A 151 -22.52 4.40 9.78
C MET A 151 -22.33 3.82 11.18
N ASP A 152 -21.90 4.65 12.12
CA ASP A 152 -21.55 4.25 13.48
C ASP A 152 -20.58 3.05 13.50
N GLU A 153 -21.00 1.92 14.10
CA GLU A 153 -20.21 0.70 14.25
C GLU A 153 -20.40 -0.30 13.10
N VAL A 154 -20.98 0.16 11.99
CA VAL A 154 -21.36 -0.69 10.86
C VAL A 154 -20.78 -0.19 9.55
N VAL A 155 -20.28 -1.13 8.76
CA VAL A 155 -19.85 -0.94 7.37
C VAL A 155 -20.89 -1.57 6.46
N GLN A 156 -21.47 -0.77 5.57
CA GLN A 156 -22.33 -1.24 4.49
C GLN A 156 -21.58 -1.21 3.18
N VAL A 157 -21.68 -2.29 2.44
CA VAL A 157 -21.08 -2.43 1.11
C VAL A 157 -22.18 -2.71 0.10
N VAL A 158 -22.38 -1.78 -0.84
CA VAL A 158 -23.28 -1.99 -1.97
C VAL A 158 -22.49 -2.63 -3.10
N PHE A 159 -22.92 -3.83 -3.50
CA PHE A 159 -22.24 -4.61 -4.54
C PHE A 159 -23.24 -5.51 -5.26
N ARG A 160 -23.27 -5.44 -6.60
CA ARG A 160 -24.14 -6.26 -7.47
C ARG A 160 -25.60 -6.33 -7.00
N HIS A 161 -26.20 -5.15 -6.78
CA HIS A 161 -27.60 -5.01 -6.34
C HIS A 161 -27.92 -5.60 -4.95
N ALA A 162 -26.91 -5.93 -4.15
CA ALA A 162 -27.04 -6.38 -2.77
C ALA A 162 -26.31 -5.43 -1.82
N ILE A 163 -26.79 -5.40 -0.56
CA ILE A 163 -26.16 -4.68 0.53
C ILE A 163 -25.60 -5.69 1.53
N TYR A 164 -24.30 -5.61 1.78
CA TYR A 164 -23.60 -6.45 2.74
C TYR A 164 -23.22 -5.62 3.95
N THR A 165 -23.59 -6.10 5.14
CA THR A 165 -23.44 -5.35 6.39
C THR A 165 -22.46 -6.06 7.31
N PHE A 166 -21.48 -5.32 7.83
CA PHE A 166 -20.44 -5.83 8.72
C PHE A 166 -20.29 -4.93 9.92
N GLN A 167 -19.92 -5.49 11.07
CA GLN A 167 -19.37 -4.70 12.17
C GLN A 167 -17.99 -4.14 11.76
N THR A 168 -17.68 -2.91 12.14
CA THR A 168 -16.40 -2.23 11.82
C THR A 168 -15.17 -3.08 12.17
N ASN A 169 -15.17 -3.74 13.32
CA ASN A 169 -14.08 -4.62 13.77
C ASN A 169 -13.99 -5.95 12.99
N ARG A 170 -15.04 -6.38 12.30
CA ARG A 170 -15.08 -7.63 11.51
C ARG A 170 -14.99 -7.41 10.01
N PHE A 171 -15.14 -6.18 9.54
CA PHE A 171 -15.02 -5.84 8.13
C PHE A 171 -13.61 -6.13 7.60
N SER A 172 -13.49 -6.74 6.42
CA SER A 172 -12.23 -6.94 5.71
C SER A 172 -12.52 -7.41 4.29
N LEU A 173 -11.53 -7.35 3.39
CA LEU A 173 -11.66 -7.93 2.05
C LEU A 173 -12.09 -9.41 2.11
N HIS A 174 -11.45 -10.21 2.98
CA HIS A 174 -11.78 -11.65 3.12
C HIS A 174 -13.20 -11.88 3.67
N ALA A 175 -13.62 -11.10 4.67
CA ALA A 175 -14.97 -11.19 5.21
C ALA A 175 -16.02 -10.83 4.14
N PHE A 176 -15.72 -9.82 3.32
CA PHE A 176 -16.55 -9.43 2.20
C PHE A 176 -16.60 -10.53 1.12
N GLU A 177 -15.45 -11.08 0.70
CA GLU A 177 -15.38 -12.18 -0.27
C GLU A 177 -16.24 -13.37 0.15
N LYS A 178 -16.20 -13.75 1.44
CA LYS A 178 -17.02 -14.82 1.99
C LYS A 178 -18.51 -14.51 1.95
N ALA A 179 -18.90 -13.29 2.31
CA ALA A 179 -20.31 -12.90 2.34
C ALA A 179 -20.90 -12.73 0.93
N ALA A 180 -20.13 -12.15 0.01
CA ALA A 180 -20.55 -11.89 -1.35
C ALA A 180 -20.46 -13.12 -2.27
N GLY A 181 -19.62 -14.10 -1.93
CA GLY A 181 -19.39 -15.28 -2.78
C GLY A 181 -18.51 -15.00 -4.00
N TYR A 182 -17.71 -13.92 -3.97
CA TYR A 182 -16.80 -13.52 -5.05
C TYR A 182 -15.35 -13.52 -4.56
N ARG A 183 -14.42 -13.83 -5.46
CA ARG A 183 -12.98 -13.82 -5.18
C ARG A 183 -12.29 -12.76 -6.04
N PHE A 184 -11.68 -11.77 -5.40
CA PHE A 184 -10.86 -10.74 -6.05
C PHE A 184 -9.46 -11.25 -6.36
N ALA A 185 -9.01 -12.32 -5.70
CA ALA A 185 -7.71 -12.96 -5.89
C ALA A 185 -6.52 -12.02 -5.62
N MET A 186 -6.69 -11.10 -4.66
CA MET A 186 -5.64 -10.22 -4.17
C MET A 186 -5.12 -10.74 -2.83
N ARG A 187 -3.84 -10.54 -2.55
CA ARG A 187 -3.23 -10.91 -1.26
C ARG A 187 -3.18 -9.68 -0.37
N THR A 188 -3.72 -9.75 0.83
CA THR A 188 -3.57 -8.69 1.83
C THR A 188 -2.43 -9.06 2.79
N HIS A 189 -1.56 -8.11 3.09
CA HIS A 189 -0.47 -8.27 4.05
C HIS A 189 -0.67 -7.24 5.15
N LYS A 190 -0.70 -7.71 6.40
CA LYS A 190 -0.97 -6.87 7.56
C LYS A 190 0.16 -7.01 8.57
N SER A 191 0.49 -5.93 9.26
CA SER A 191 1.42 -5.97 10.38
C SER A 191 0.86 -6.85 11.49
N ASN A 192 1.70 -7.69 12.09
CA ASN A 192 1.28 -8.54 13.20
C ASN A 192 1.26 -7.79 14.54
N LYS A 193 2.00 -6.68 14.64
CA LYS A 193 2.29 -5.99 15.91
C LYS A 193 1.70 -4.59 16.01
N ALA A 194 1.30 -3.98 14.89
CA ALA A 194 0.75 -2.63 14.83
C ALA A 194 -0.29 -2.50 13.71
N ASP A 195 -0.88 -1.33 13.56
CA ASP A 195 -1.85 -1.06 12.48
C ASP A 195 -1.20 -1.04 11.09
N THR A 196 0.05 -0.58 11.00
CA THR A 196 0.84 -0.52 9.76
C THR A 196 2.24 -1.10 9.98
N TYR A 197 2.90 -1.53 8.91
CA TYR A 197 4.29 -1.97 8.95
C TYR A 197 5.22 -0.84 9.39
N LEU A 198 4.98 0.40 8.94
CA LEU A 198 5.77 1.55 9.39
C LEU A 198 5.64 1.76 10.90
N SER A 199 4.42 1.66 11.45
CA SER A 199 4.20 1.79 12.90
C SER A 199 4.91 0.68 13.68
N GLN A 200 4.93 -0.55 13.14
CA GLN A 200 5.66 -1.66 13.74
C GLN A 200 7.18 -1.39 13.77
N VAL A 201 7.74 -0.87 12.68
CA VAL A 201 9.19 -0.56 12.62
C VAL A 201 9.52 0.61 13.56
N LEU A 202 8.69 1.65 13.60
CA LEU A 202 8.85 2.79 14.52
C LEU A 202 8.85 2.34 15.98
N ALA A 203 7.92 1.46 16.37
CA ALA A 203 7.82 0.94 17.75
C ALA A 203 8.99 0.06 18.18
N THR A 204 9.86 -0.37 17.25
CA THR A 204 11.10 -1.09 17.59
C THR A 204 12.33 -0.19 17.62
N ALA A 205 12.25 1.00 17.03
CA ALA A 205 13.36 1.95 16.91
C ALA A 205 13.41 2.96 18.07
N PHE A 206 12.33 3.08 18.85
CA PHE A 206 12.13 3.98 19.97
C PHE A 206 11.41 3.25 21.10
#